data_AF-A0A392RW36-F1
#
_entry.id   AF-A0A392RW36-F1
#
_cell.length_a   1.000
_cell.length_b   1.000
_cell.length_c   1.000
_cell.angle_alpha   90.00
_cell.angle_beta   90.00
_cell.angle_gamma   90.00
#
_symmetry.space_group_name_H-M   'P 1'
#
loop_
_entity.id
_entity.type
_entity.pdbx_description
1 polymer ?
#
loop_
_entity_poly.entity_id
_entity_poly.type
_entity_poly.pdbx_seq_one_letter_code
_entity_poly.pdbx_strand_id
1 'polypeptide(L)' 'MSSVPVPEMDPAEIYTASDTMNSSAIFHTINDVVAFVLYMHQQIPSTVQDMSTEFDSMHSEYKQLVKFILF' A
#
# COMPACT_ATOMS: atom_id res chain seq x y z
N MET A 1 29.10 5.68 16.11
CA MET A 1 27.83 5.18 15.54
C MET A 1 28.15 4.51 14.22
N SER A 2 28.07 3.18 14.16
CA SER A 2 28.30 2.44 12.91
C SER A 2 26.98 2.40 12.15
N SER A 3 26.93 2.96 10.94
CA SER A 3 25.78 2.83 10.04
C SER A 3 25.61 1.35 9.68
N VAL A 4 24.45 0.77 9.99
CA VAL A 4 24.08 -0.57 9.54
C VAL A 4 24.00 -0.53 8.01
N PRO A 5 24.72 -1.39 7.26
CA PRO A 5 24.59 -1.42 5.82
C PRO A 5 23.20 -1.95 5.48
N VAL A 6 22.40 -1.13 4.79
CA VAL A 6 21.17 -1.58 4.15
C VAL A 6 21.62 -2.57 3.06
N PRO A 7 21.10 -3.80 3.02
CA PRO A 7 21.42 -4.72 1.95
C PRO A 7 21.04 -4.08 0.61
N GLU A 8 22.01 -3.87 -0.28
CA GLU A 8 21.70 -3.58 -1.67
C GLU A 8 20.98 -4.80 -2.24
N MET A 9 19.68 -4.66 -2.47
CA MET A 9 18.86 -5.70 -3.09
C MET A 9 18.72 -5.35 -4.56
N ASP A 10 19.23 -6.22 -5.42
CA ASP A 10 19.10 -6.05 -6.86
C ASP A 10 17.60 -6.02 -7.26
N PRO A 11 17.19 -5.08 -8.13
CA PRO A 11 15.82 -5.04 -8.61
C PRO A 11 15.49 -6.33 -9.37
N ALA A 12 14.35 -6.95 -9.03
CA ALA A 12 13.83 -8.09 -9.77
C ALA A 12 13.23 -7.60 -11.09
N GLU A 13 13.87 -7.92 -12.21
CA GLU A 13 13.37 -7.60 -13.55
C GLU A 13 12.37 -8.66 -14.02
N ILE A 14 11.21 -8.22 -14.51
CA ILE A 14 10.18 -9.09 -15.07
C ILE A 14 10.17 -8.88 -16.59
N TYR A 15 10.59 -9.91 -17.34
CA TYR A 15 10.57 -9.90 -18.80
C TYR A 15 9.23 -10.44 -19.31
N THR A 16 8.62 -9.71 -20.24
CA THR A 16 7.36 -10.11 -20.89
C THR A 16 7.36 -9.63 -22.34
N ALA A 17 6.68 -10.38 -23.21
CA ALA A 17 6.55 -10.00 -24.62
C ALA A 17 5.68 -8.75 -24.73
N SER A 18 6.23 -7.66 -25.29
CA SER A 18 5.54 -6.38 -25.45
C SER A 18 4.17 -6.52 -26.14
N ASP A 19 4.06 -7.51 -27.02
CA ASP A 19 2.92 -7.82 -27.87
C ASP A 19 1.75 -8.43 -27.07
N THR A 20 2.03 -8.92 -25.85
CA THR A 20 1.07 -9.60 -24.97
C THR A 20 0.61 -8.72 -23.80
N MET A 21 1.27 -7.58 -23.59
CA MET A 21 1.00 -6.64 -22.49
C MET A 21 -0.10 -5.64 -22.88
N ASN A 22 -1.35 -6.10 -22.86
CA ASN A 22 -2.49 -5.19 -22.92
C ASN A 22 -2.73 -4.52 -21.55
N SER A 23 -3.50 -3.43 -21.52
CA SER A 23 -3.77 -2.68 -20.27
C SER A 23 -4.40 -3.54 -19.16
N SER A 24 -5.12 -4.60 -19.51
CA SER A 24 -5.69 -5.56 -18.55
C SER A 24 -4.60 -6.44 -17.93
N ALA A 25 -3.67 -6.97 -18.74
CA ALA A 25 -2.54 -7.75 -18.27
C ALA A 25 -1.67 -6.95 -17.29
N ILE A 26 -1.42 -5.66 -17.60
CA ILE A 26 -0.68 -4.76 -16.70
C ILE A 26 -1.41 -4.59 -15.37
N PHE A 27 -2.72 -4.34 -15.40
CA PHE A 27 -3.52 -4.17 -14.19
C PHE A 27 -3.52 -5.43 -13.32
N HIS A 28 -3.71 -6.61 -13.93
CA HIS A 28 -3.68 -7.89 -13.22
C HIS A 28 -2.30 -8.19 -12.64
N THR A 29 -1.21 -7.98 -13.38
CA THR A 29 0.15 -8.20 -12.88
C THR A 29 0.48 -7.29 -11.69
N ILE A 30 0.13 -6.00 -11.74
CA ILE A 30 0.35 -5.10 -10.59
C ILE A 30 -0.44 -5.58 -9.37
N ASN A 31 -1.72 -5.96 -9.58
CA ASN A 31 -2.58 -6.40 -8.49
C ASN A 31 -2.07 -7.71 -7.85
N ASP A 32 -1.60 -8.66 -8.67
CA ASP A 32 -1.04 -9.93 -8.20
C ASP A 32 0.28 -9.73 -7.43
N VAL A 33 1.16 -8.82 -7.90
CA VAL A 33 2.41 -8.49 -7.20
C VAL A 33 2.12 -7.81 -5.85
N VAL A 34 1.19 -6.85 -5.82
CA VAL A 34 0.79 -6.18 -4.57
C VAL A 34 0.16 -7.19 -3.61
N ALA A 35 -0.74 -8.04 -4.10
CA ALA A 35 -1.37 -9.11 -3.30
C ALA A 35 -0.31 -10.09 -2.76
N PHE A 36 0.68 -10.47 -3.57
CA PHE A 36 1.77 -11.35 -3.15
C PHE A 36 2.65 -10.69 -2.07
N VAL A 37 3.05 -9.43 -2.25
CA VAL A 37 3.84 -8.70 -1.24
C VAL A 37 3.07 -8.59 0.07
N LEU A 38 1.79 -8.22 0.02
CA LEU A 38 0.92 -8.13 1.20
C LEU A 38 0.71 -9.50 1.88
N TYR A 39 0.60 -10.57 1.09
CA TYR A 39 0.49 -11.94 1.58
C TYR A 39 1.77 -12.41 2.27
N MET A 40 2.92 -12.19 1.63
CA MET A 40 4.24 -12.59 2.14
C MET A 40 4.65 -11.81 3.40
N HIS A 41 4.16 -10.58 3.56
CA HIS A 41 4.44 -9.78 4.76
C HIS A 41 3.64 -10.22 6.00
N GLN A 42 2.66 -11.14 5.90
CA GLN A 42 1.70 -11.49 6.99
C GLN A 42 0.98 -10.27 7.64
N GLN A 43 1.10 -9.06 7.07
CA GLN A 43 0.67 -7.79 7.67
C GLN A 43 -0.75 -7.36 7.28
N ILE A 44 -1.56 -8.27 6.75
CA ILE A 44 -2.95 -7.96 6.37
C ILE A 44 -3.77 -7.42 7.56
N PRO A 45 -3.60 -7.88 8.82
CA PRO A 45 -4.35 -7.32 9.94
C PRO A 45 -3.87 -5.93 10.35
N SER A 46 -2.56 -5.74 10.56
CA SER A 46 -2.00 -4.51 11.14
C SER A 46 -2.08 -3.32 10.18
N THR A 47 -1.71 -3.49 8.92
CA THR A 47 -1.71 -2.39 7.94
C THR A 47 -3.13 -1.93 7.59
N VAL A 48 -4.10 -2.85 7.52
CA VAL A 48 -5.52 -2.51 7.32
C VAL A 48 -6.11 -1.89 8.59
N GLN A 49 -5.73 -2.37 9.78
CA GLN A 49 -6.17 -1.83 11.06
C GLN A 49 -5.61 -0.41 11.32
N ASP A 50 -4.35 -0.16 10.96
CA ASP A 50 -3.72 1.15 11.08
C ASP A 50 -4.37 2.15 10.13
N MET A 51 -4.58 1.78 8.86
CA MET A 51 -5.32 2.63 7.90
C MET A 51 -6.76 2.91 8.34
N SER A 52 -7.47 1.92 8.90
CA SER A 52 -8.82 2.13 9.44
C SER A 52 -8.81 3.09 10.62
N THR A 53 -7.81 3.00 11.49
CA THR A 53 -7.66 3.87 12.67
C THR A 53 -7.36 5.31 12.26
N GLU A 54 -6.48 5.50 11.26
CA GLU A 54 -6.18 6.81 10.70
C GLU A 54 -7.42 7.44 10.05
N PHE A 55 -8.19 6.66 9.28
CA PHE A 55 -9.44 7.10 8.69
C PHE A 55 -10.48 7.53 9.75
N ASP A 56 -10.66 6.74 10.80
CA ASP A 56 -11.59 7.06 11.88
C ASP A 56 -11.17 8.32 12.66
N SER A 57 -9.86 8.54 12.84
CA SER A 57 -9.33 9.76 13.45
C SER A 57 -9.66 10.99 12.61
N MET A 58 -9.33 10.95 11.31
CA MET A 58 -9.60 12.05 10.38
C MET A 58 -11.11 12.34 10.27
N HIS A 59 -11.95 11.30 10.23
CA HIS A 59 -13.39 11.45 10.17
C HIS A 59 -13.97 12.03 11.47
N SER A 60 -13.42 11.66 12.63
CA SER A 60 -13.77 12.23 13.93
C SER A 60 -13.41 13.72 14.02
N GLU A 61 -12.20 14.08 13.59
CA GLU A 61 -11.74 15.47 13.53
C GLU A 61 -12.62 16.32 12.60
N TYR A 62 -12.94 15.80 11.41
CA TYR A 62 -13.88 16.44 10.49
C TYR A 62 -15.25 16.64 11.14
N LYS A 63 -15.79 15.61 11.81
CA LYS A 63 -17.10 15.71 12.49
C LYS A 63 -17.08 16.72 13.63
N GLN A 64 -15.97 16.83 14.36
CA GLN A 64 -15.79 17.85 15.40
C GLN A 64 -15.71 19.25 14.79
N LEU A 65 -14.94 19.42 13.71
CA LEU A 65 -14.84 20.68 12.99
C LEU A 65 -16.21 21.14 12.45
N VAL A 66 -16.95 20.25 11.80
CA VAL A 66 -18.32 20.51 11.34
C VAL A 66 -19.23 20.88 12.50
N LYS A 67 -19.15 20.17 13.63
CA LYS A 67 -19.94 20.47 14.83
C LYS A 67 -19.60 21.82 15.45
N PHE A 68 -18.33 22.26 15.35
CA PHE A 68 -17.87 23.57 15.82
C PHE A 68 -18.31 24.71 14.88
N ILE A 69 -18.47 24.45 13.58
CA ILE A 69 -18.91 25.44 12.60
C ILE A 69 -20.45 25.59 12.58
N LEU A 70 -21.19 24.56 13.02
CA LEU A 70 -22.67 24.53 13.08
C LEU A 70 -23.27 25.00 14.43
N PHE A 71 -22.46 25.57 15.33
CA PHE A 71 -22.88 26.23 16.57
C PHE A 71 -22.28 27.64 16.63
#